data_AF-A0A2D8GCV9-F1
#
_entry.id   AF-A0A2D8GCV9-F1
#
_cell.length_a   1.000
_cell.length_b   1.000
_cell.length_c   1.000
_cell.angle_alpha   90.00
_cell.angle_beta   90.00
_cell.angle_gamma   90.00
#
_symmetry.space_group_name_H-M   'P 1'
#
loop_
_entity.id
_entity.type
_entity.pdbx_description
1 polymer ?
#
loop_
_entity_poly.entity_id
_entity_poly.type
_entity_poly.pdbx_seq_one_letter_code
_entity_poly.pdbx_strand_id
1 'polypeptide(L)'
;LFHLKNRNGGYTDASYWVAWLILWEKINKKKKIKFEIECRDIDSVDPKYCKDPIWLLWEIIFYECNERDENTKIQIRSLYRFFRNNYTCGKRNSRLPLLYHAIGYLSLPVKFNIPIRKDKNIFIQTQCNINLMFKAKKNNEVKTYIPPPEKVKKITGAKQEIALSKFNSLLEIDELMR
;
A
#
# COMPACT_ATOMS: atom_id res chain seq x y z
N LEU A 1 12.03 20.02 -1.67
CA LEU A 1 12.90 19.88 -2.87
C LEU A 1 14.25 19.25 -2.56
N PHE A 2 15.02 19.76 -1.58
CA PHE A 2 16.36 19.27 -1.25
C PHE A 2 16.51 17.73 -1.21
N HIS A 3 15.65 17.03 -0.46
CA HIS A 3 15.73 15.56 -0.36
C HIS A 3 15.40 14.83 -1.67
N LEU A 4 14.63 15.41 -2.59
CA LEU A 4 14.37 14.78 -3.89
C LEU A 4 15.55 14.94 -4.86
N LYS A 5 16.38 15.96 -4.67
CA LYS A 5 17.64 16.16 -5.40
C LYS A 5 18.78 15.32 -4.84
N ASN A 6 18.72 15.01 -3.55
CA ASN A 6 19.76 14.25 -2.88
C ASN A 6 19.73 12.76 -3.28
N ARG A 7 20.77 12.31 -3.99
CA ARG A 7 20.93 10.90 -4.40
C ARG A 7 21.39 9.99 -3.24
N ASN A 8 21.91 10.58 -2.17
CA ASN A 8 22.45 9.87 -1.02
C ASN A 8 21.49 10.01 0.17
N GLY A 9 20.56 9.07 0.32
CA GLY A 9 19.59 9.06 1.44
C GLY A 9 18.39 9.99 1.27
N GLY A 10 18.29 10.73 0.16
CA GLY A 10 17.13 11.58 -0.10
C GLY A 10 15.78 10.84 -0.16
N TYR A 11 15.80 9.59 -0.63
CA TYR A 11 14.62 8.73 -0.65
C TYR A 11 14.04 8.49 0.74
N THR A 12 14.89 8.16 1.73
CA THR A 12 14.44 7.83 3.09
C THR A 12 13.86 9.06 3.77
N ASP A 13 14.51 10.21 3.62
CA ASP A 13 14.05 11.47 4.21
C ASP A 13 12.74 11.94 3.57
N ALA A 14 12.64 11.90 2.24
CA ALA A 14 11.41 12.25 1.54
C ALA A 14 10.26 11.30 1.95
N SER A 15 10.56 10.01 2.07
CA SER A 15 9.57 9.01 2.49
C SER A 15 9.11 9.23 3.93
N TYR A 16 10.02 9.65 4.82
CA TYR A 16 9.70 10.03 6.19
C TYR A 16 8.71 11.20 6.21
N TRP A 17 8.96 12.27 5.47
CA TRP A 17 8.07 13.43 5.42
C TRP A 17 6.68 13.08 4.88
N VAL A 18 6.60 12.23 3.86
CA VAL A 18 5.31 11.71 3.36
C VAL A 18 4.58 10.90 4.43
N ALA A 19 5.27 9.97 5.09
CA ALA A 19 4.68 9.15 6.14
C ALA A 19 4.20 10.01 7.33
N TRP A 20 5.00 11.00 7.71
CA TRP A 20 4.67 11.97 8.73
C TRP A 20 3.42 12.76 8.37
N LEU A 21 3.29 13.26 7.14
CA LEU A 21 2.10 14.00 6.69
C LEU A 21 0.83 13.14 6.77
N ILE A 22 0.90 11.89 6.30
CA ILE A 22 -0.23 10.95 6.34
C ILE A 22 -0.64 10.64 7.79
N LEU A 23 0.34 10.44 8.68
CA LEU A 23 0.07 10.19 10.10
C LEU A 23 -0.51 11.42 10.79
N TRP A 24 0.06 12.59 10.53
CA TRP A 24 -0.39 13.87 11.05
C TRP A 24 -1.84 14.14 10.66
N GLU A 25 -2.20 13.92 9.39
CA GLU A 25 -3.58 14.06 8.92
C GLU A 25 -4.52 13.07 9.64
N LYS A 26 -4.10 11.83 9.85
CA LYS A 26 -4.86 10.82 10.60
C LYS A 26 -5.13 11.25 12.05
N ILE A 27 -4.15 11.88 12.71
CA ILE A 27 -4.31 12.41 14.07
C ILE A 27 -5.31 13.56 14.09
N ASN A 28 -5.22 14.50 13.14
CA ASN A 28 -6.14 15.65 13.08
C ASN A 28 -7.58 15.24 12.75
N LYS A 29 -7.76 14.24 11.87
CA LYS A 29 -9.07 13.64 11.61
C LYS A 29 -9.71 13.05 12.87
N LYS A 30 -8.92 12.39 13.73
CA LYS A 30 -9.40 11.90 15.05
C LYS A 30 -9.82 13.05 15.97
N LYS A 31 -9.12 14.18 15.91
CA LYS A 31 -9.43 15.40 16.67
C LYS A 31 -10.59 16.22 16.08
N LYS A 32 -11.25 15.74 15.00
CA LYS A 32 -12.32 16.44 14.26
C LYS A 32 -11.90 17.81 13.71
N ILE A 33 -10.61 18.04 13.53
CA ILE A 33 -10.09 19.24 12.88
C ILE A 33 -10.13 19.00 11.38
N LYS A 34 -10.91 19.81 10.66
CA LYS A 34 -11.01 19.71 9.20
C LYS A 34 -9.78 20.36 8.57
N PHE A 35 -9.03 19.60 7.77
CA PHE A 35 -7.90 20.10 7.00
C PHE A 35 -8.16 19.83 5.53
N GLU A 36 -8.43 20.89 4.78
CA GLU A 36 -8.67 20.86 3.33
C GLU A 36 -7.71 21.85 2.69
N ILE A 37 -7.09 21.45 1.59
CA ILE A 37 -6.35 22.38 0.73
C ILE A 37 -7.29 23.00 -0.32
N GLU A 38 -6.83 24.03 -1.00
CA GLU A 38 -7.52 24.59 -2.16
C GLU A 38 -7.77 23.50 -3.22
N CYS A 39 -8.93 23.57 -3.86
CA CYS A 39 -9.33 22.59 -4.85
C CYS A 39 -8.44 22.71 -6.09
N ARG A 40 -7.77 21.62 -6.48
CA ARG A 40 -7.03 21.57 -7.74
C ARG A 40 -7.89 20.98 -8.85
N ASP A 41 -7.76 21.52 -10.05
CA ASP A 41 -8.43 20.94 -11.21
C ASP A 41 -7.66 19.69 -11.66
N ILE A 42 -8.27 18.52 -11.49
CA ILE A 42 -7.67 17.21 -11.76
C ILE A 42 -8.68 16.39 -12.53
N ASP A 43 -8.48 16.22 -13.85
CA ASP A 43 -9.62 15.85 -14.71
C ASP A 43 -10.44 14.65 -14.24
N SER A 44 -9.90 13.46 -14.01
CA SER A 44 -10.73 12.27 -13.81
C SER A 44 -11.03 11.99 -12.33
N VAL A 45 -11.14 13.05 -11.52
CA VAL A 45 -11.32 13.00 -10.07
C VAL A 45 -12.50 13.88 -9.67
N ASP A 46 -13.37 13.34 -8.82
CA ASP A 46 -14.49 14.10 -8.27
C ASP A 46 -13.96 15.32 -7.48
N PRO A 47 -14.49 16.54 -7.71
CA PRO A 47 -14.10 17.77 -7.03
C PRO A 47 -14.07 17.66 -5.50
N LYS A 48 -14.90 16.78 -4.91
CA LYS A 48 -14.89 16.49 -3.47
C LYS A 48 -13.54 15.98 -2.97
N TYR A 49 -12.79 15.28 -3.81
CA TYR A 49 -11.50 14.67 -3.48
C TYR A 49 -10.30 15.51 -3.92
N CYS A 50 -10.52 16.61 -4.64
CA CYS A 50 -9.45 17.50 -5.10
C CYS A 50 -8.84 18.37 -3.98
N LYS A 51 -9.44 18.36 -2.79
CA LYS A 51 -8.96 19.07 -1.58
C LYS A 51 -8.03 18.25 -0.69
N ASP A 52 -7.57 17.09 -1.17
CA ASP A 52 -6.69 16.19 -0.42
C ASP A 52 -5.22 16.68 -0.47
N PRO A 53 -4.52 16.83 0.66
CA PRO A 53 -3.11 17.29 0.69
C PRO A 53 -2.15 16.41 -0.12
N ILE A 54 -2.55 15.17 -0.45
CA ILE A 54 -1.76 14.28 -1.31
C ILE A 54 -1.45 14.89 -2.68
N TRP A 55 -2.30 15.78 -3.18
CA TRP A 55 -2.09 16.44 -4.47
C TRP A 55 -0.92 17.42 -4.44
N LEU A 56 -0.68 18.07 -3.30
CA LEU A 56 0.49 18.92 -3.11
C LEU A 56 1.79 18.11 -3.22
N LEU A 57 1.80 16.88 -2.70
CA LEU A 57 2.95 15.99 -2.84
C LEU A 57 3.20 15.62 -4.31
N TRP A 58 2.15 15.37 -5.08
CA TRP A 58 2.26 15.12 -6.52
C TRP A 58 2.77 16.33 -7.30
N GLU A 59 2.37 17.55 -6.94
CA GLU A 59 2.90 18.75 -7.58
C GLU A 59 4.39 18.95 -7.30
N ILE A 60 4.83 18.69 -6.07
CA ILE A 60 6.26 18.76 -5.73
C ILE A 60 7.05 17.73 -6.57
N ILE A 61 6.50 16.52 -6.74
CA ILE A 61 7.09 15.50 -7.61
C ILE A 61 7.14 15.96 -9.06
N PHE A 62 6.07 16.56 -9.59
CA PHE A 62 6.04 17.05 -10.97
C PHE A 62 6.99 18.22 -11.20
N TYR A 63 7.08 19.13 -10.24
CA TYR A 63 8.01 20.26 -10.28
C TYR A 63 9.45 19.75 -10.40
N GLU A 64 9.85 18.81 -9.56
CA GLU A 64 11.19 18.21 -9.60
C GLU A 64 11.41 17.37 -10.87
N CYS A 65 10.37 16.67 -11.33
CA CYS A 65 10.44 15.82 -12.52
C CYS A 65 10.73 16.61 -13.80
N ASN A 66 10.42 17.91 -13.86
CA ASN A 66 10.68 18.74 -15.03
C ASN A 66 12.17 18.85 -15.37
N GLU A 67 13.05 18.77 -14.37
CA GLU A 67 14.51 18.81 -14.53
C GLU A 67 15.12 17.45 -14.93
N ARG A 68 14.30 16.38 -15.07
CA ARG A 68 14.75 15.01 -15.32
C ARG A 68 14.59 14.58 -16.78
N ASP A 69 15.14 13.40 -17.10
CA ASP A 69 15.07 12.80 -18.42
C ASP A 69 13.62 12.42 -18.81
N GLU A 70 13.37 12.34 -20.13
CA GLU A 70 12.04 12.05 -20.65
C GLU A 70 11.52 10.66 -20.27
N ASN A 71 12.40 9.66 -20.13
CA ASN A 71 11.96 8.33 -19.70
C ASN A 71 11.41 8.38 -18.27
N THR A 72 12.13 9.03 -17.35
CA THR A 72 11.65 9.26 -15.97
C THR A 72 10.34 10.03 -15.94
N LYS A 73 10.19 11.08 -16.75
CA LYS A 73 8.94 11.84 -16.88
C LYS A 73 7.76 10.96 -17.32
N ILE A 74 7.97 10.10 -18.32
CA ILE A 74 6.93 9.17 -18.79
C ILE A 74 6.51 8.21 -17.68
N GLN A 75 7.46 7.66 -16.91
CA GLN A 75 7.14 6.76 -15.80
C GLN A 75 6.34 7.47 -14.70
N ILE A 76 6.77 8.66 -14.27
CA ILE A 76 6.09 9.43 -13.21
C ILE A 76 4.67 9.83 -13.66
N ARG A 77 4.50 10.29 -14.90
CA ARG A 77 3.16 10.58 -15.46
C ARG A 77 2.26 9.34 -15.48
N SER A 78 2.82 8.18 -15.79
CA SER A 78 2.08 6.91 -15.80
C SER A 78 1.65 6.50 -14.38
N LEU A 79 2.55 6.63 -13.39
CA LEU A 79 2.23 6.39 -11.99
C LEU A 79 1.14 7.33 -11.47
N TYR A 80 1.21 8.61 -11.84
CA TYR A 80 0.17 9.58 -11.50
C TYR A 80 -1.19 9.22 -12.11
N ARG A 81 -1.22 8.80 -13.39
CA ARG A 81 -2.45 8.31 -14.04
C ARG A 81 -3.06 7.14 -13.28
N PHE A 82 -2.26 6.16 -12.87
CA PHE A 82 -2.74 5.06 -12.02
C PHE A 82 -3.23 5.53 -10.65
N PHE A 83 -2.55 6.51 -10.06
CA PHE A 83 -2.92 7.07 -8.77
C PHE A 83 -4.29 7.75 -8.80
N ARG A 84 -4.57 8.57 -9.82
CA ARG A 84 -5.84 9.31 -9.95
C ARG A 84 -7.01 8.51 -10.50
N ASN A 85 -6.75 7.41 -11.20
CA ASN A 85 -7.81 6.60 -11.82
C ASN A 85 -8.88 6.16 -10.79
N ASN A 86 -10.14 6.55 -10.96
CA ASN A 86 -11.23 6.24 -10.02
C ASN A 86 -10.87 6.53 -8.55
N TYR A 87 -10.26 7.69 -8.30
CA TYR A 87 -9.76 8.09 -6.98
C TYR A 87 -10.89 8.29 -5.96
N THR A 88 -10.66 7.79 -4.75
CA THR A 88 -11.47 8.07 -3.56
C THR A 88 -10.53 8.18 -2.36
N CYS A 89 -10.94 8.90 -1.31
CA CYS A 89 -10.13 9.01 -0.08
C CYS A 89 -9.73 7.65 0.53
N GLY A 90 -10.58 6.61 0.38
CA GLY A 90 -10.29 5.27 0.88
C GLY A 90 -9.16 4.57 0.10
N LYS A 91 -9.07 4.79 -1.22
CA LYS A 91 -8.05 4.18 -2.07
C LYS A 91 -6.67 4.82 -1.91
N ARG A 92 -6.59 6.04 -1.38
CA ARG A 92 -5.34 6.76 -1.18
C ARG A 92 -4.26 5.92 -0.50
N ASN A 93 -4.57 5.32 0.64
CA ASN A 93 -3.59 4.55 1.41
C ASN A 93 -3.09 3.32 0.66
N SER A 94 -3.97 2.64 -0.08
CA SER A 94 -3.58 1.51 -0.94
C SER A 94 -2.69 1.93 -2.12
N ARG A 95 -2.70 3.22 -2.49
CA ARG A 95 -1.97 3.80 -3.62
C ARG A 95 -0.72 4.57 -3.21
N LEU A 96 -0.44 4.73 -1.92
CA LEU A 96 0.82 5.29 -1.42
C LEU A 96 2.07 4.63 -2.02
N PRO A 97 2.10 3.30 -2.26
CA PRO A 97 3.23 2.68 -2.96
C PRO A 97 3.56 3.33 -4.31
N LEU A 98 2.56 3.82 -5.06
CA LEU A 98 2.78 4.52 -6.33
C LEU A 98 3.48 5.87 -6.13
N LEU A 99 3.12 6.59 -5.07
CA LEU A 99 3.76 7.85 -4.72
C LEU A 99 5.21 7.63 -4.29
N TYR A 100 5.46 6.65 -3.41
CA TYR A 100 6.82 6.28 -3.01
C TYR A 100 7.65 5.82 -4.21
N HIS A 101 7.05 5.08 -5.14
CA HIS A 101 7.72 4.68 -6.37
C HIS A 101 8.13 5.89 -7.22
N ALA A 102 7.26 6.91 -7.33
CA ALA A 102 7.60 8.16 -8.02
C ALA A 102 8.75 8.92 -7.34
N ILE A 103 8.78 8.95 -6.00
CA ILE A 103 9.91 9.51 -5.23
C ILE A 103 11.19 8.71 -5.49
N GLY A 104 11.09 7.38 -5.60
CA GLY A 104 12.19 6.49 -5.95
C GLY A 104 12.81 6.84 -7.31
N TYR A 105 11.99 7.12 -8.32
CA TYR A 105 12.48 7.57 -9.63
C TYR A 105 13.28 8.88 -9.57
N LEU A 106 12.96 9.79 -8.64
CA LEU A 106 13.65 11.08 -8.52
C LEU A 106 14.93 11.01 -7.69
N SER A 107 14.97 10.14 -6.68
CA SER A 107 16.02 10.11 -5.65
C SER A 107 17.01 8.96 -5.80
N LEU A 108 16.62 7.85 -6.43
CA LEU A 108 17.47 6.66 -6.62
C LEU A 108 18.06 6.62 -8.04
N PRO A 109 19.27 6.05 -8.23
CA PRO A 109 19.84 5.90 -9.56
C PRO A 109 19.09 4.83 -10.36
N VAL A 110 18.45 5.23 -11.47
CA VAL A 110 17.72 4.34 -12.37
C VAL A 110 18.51 4.14 -13.67
N LYS A 111 18.71 2.88 -14.06
CA LYS A 111 19.38 2.49 -15.31
C LYS A 111 18.37 1.89 -16.28
N PHE A 112 17.88 2.69 -17.22
CA PHE A 112 16.91 2.23 -18.24
C PHE A 112 17.52 1.32 -19.31
N ASN A 113 18.85 1.27 -19.43
CA ASN A 113 19.54 0.40 -20.38
C ASN A 113 19.49 -1.08 -19.99
N ILE A 114 19.20 -1.39 -18.72
CA ILE A 114 19.15 -2.78 -18.26
C ILE A 114 17.75 -3.34 -18.61
N PRO A 115 17.66 -4.38 -19.45
CA PRO A 115 16.37 -4.97 -19.77
C PRO A 115 15.76 -5.60 -18.51
N ILE A 116 14.46 -5.36 -18.30
CA ILE A 116 13.70 -5.92 -17.16
C ILE A 116 13.78 -7.46 -17.15
N ARG A 117 13.85 -8.06 -18.33
CA ARG A 117 13.93 -9.52 -18.51
C ARG A 117 14.91 -9.84 -19.64
N LYS A 118 15.85 -10.75 -19.38
CA LYS A 118 16.85 -11.22 -20.35
C LYS A 118 16.18 -12.05 -21.46
N ASP A 119 15.62 -13.21 -21.11
CA ASP A 119 15.07 -14.16 -22.09
C ASP A 119 13.55 -14.03 -22.22
N LYS A 120 13.11 -13.16 -23.14
CA LYS A 120 11.68 -12.98 -23.45
C LYS A 120 11.04 -14.26 -24.01
N ASN A 121 11.78 -15.02 -24.82
CA ASN A 121 11.27 -16.25 -25.46
C ASN A 121 10.91 -17.32 -24.44
N ILE A 122 11.81 -17.60 -23.49
CA ILE A 122 11.56 -18.57 -22.40
C ILE A 122 10.35 -18.12 -21.57
N PHE A 123 10.24 -16.82 -21.30
CA PHE A 123 9.09 -16.30 -20.58
C PHE A 123 7.78 -16.51 -21.34
N ILE A 124 7.71 -16.17 -22.63
CA ILE A 124 6.52 -16.41 -23.44
C ILE A 124 6.19 -17.91 -23.47
N GLN A 125 7.18 -18.76 -23.70
CA GLN A 125 7.01 -20.21 -23.74
C GLN A 125 6.44 -20.76 -22.42
N THR A 126 6.98 -20.31 -21.28
CA THR A 126 6.46 -20.73 -19.97
C THR A 126 5.02 -20.27 -19.75
N GLN A 127 4.66 -19.04 -20.16
CA GLN A 127 3.28 -18.56 -20.05
C GLN A 127 2.32 -19.37 -20.93
N CYS A 128 2.70 -19.68 -22.17
CA CYS A 128 1.89 -20.48 -23.07
C CYS A 128 1.68 -21.92 -22.55
N ASN A 129 2.66 -22.47 -21.84
CA ASN A 129 2.62 -23.84 -21.33
C ASN A 129 1.84 -24.00 -20.00
N ILE A 130 1.38 -22.92 -19.37
CA ILE A 130 0.58 -22.99 -18.14
C ILE A 130 -0.66 -23.86 -18.33
N ASN A 131 -1.33 -23.76 -19.49
CA ASN A 131 -2.50 -24.58 -19.82
C ASN A 131 -2.18 -26.08 -19.84
N LEU A 132 -0.98 -26.47 -20.30
CA LEU A 132 -0.53 -27.85 -20.29
C LEU A 132 -0.28 -28.36 -18.86
N MET A 133 0.25 -27.50 -17.97
CA MET A 133 0.37 -27.82 -16.55
C MET A 133 -1.00 -28.06 -15.89
N PHE A 134 -1.98 -27.17 -16.13
CA PHE A 134 -3.34 -27.37 -15.63
C PHE A 134 -3.97 -28.65 -16.20
N LYS A 135 -3.80 -28.91 -17.50
CA LYS A 135 -4.27 -30.16 -18.14
C LYS A 135 -3.66 -31.39 -17.48
N ALA A 136 -2.36 -31.39 -17.21
CA ALA A 136 -1.68 -32.51 -16.55
C ALA A 136 -2.18 -32.74 -15.12
N LYS A 137 -2.50 -31.67 -14.37
CA LYS A 137 -3.04 -31.76 -13.00
C LYS A 137 -4.52 -32.16 -12.95
N LYS A 138 -5.29 -31.90 -14.02
CA LYS A 138 -6.71 -32.25 -14.11
C LYS A 138 -6.98 -33.75 -14.00
N ASN A 139 -6.02 -34.59 -14.41
CA ASN A 139 -6.14 -36.05 -14.24
C ASN A 139 -6.26 -36.49 -12.76
N ASN A 140 -5.76 -35.67 -11.83
CA ASN A 140 -5.81 -35.94 -10.39
C ASN A 140 -6.93 -35.14 -9.70
N GLU A 141 -7.88 -34.59 -10.46
CA GLU A 141 -9.01 -33.83 -9.91
C GLU A 141 -9.96 -34.75 -9.14
N VAL A 142 -10.07 -34.54 -7.83
CA VAL A 142 -11.06 -35.23 -6.99
C VAL A 142 -12.40 -34.49 -7.15
N LYS A 143 -13.35 -35.12 -7.85
CA LYS A 143 -14.68 -34.54 -8.13
C LYS A 143 -15.58 -34.46 -6.91
N THR A 144 -15.28 -35.25 -5.88
CA THR A 144 -16.01 -35.27 -4.63
C THR A 144 -15.54 -34.12 -3.74
N TYR A 145 -16.45 -33.18 -3.47
CA TYR A 145 -16.23 -32.13 -2.48
C TYR A 145 -16.20 -32.75 -1.09
N ILE A 146 -15.04 -32.76 -0.45
CA ILE A 146 -14.91 -33.02 0.97
C ILE A 146 -14.89 -31.63 1.63
N PRO A 147 -15.93 -31.24 2.38
CA PRO A 147 -15.90 -29.98 3.09
C PRO A 147 -14.66 -29.95 3.99
N PRO A 148 -13.92 -28.83 4.04
CA PRO A 148 -12.91 -28.65 5.06
C PRO A 148 -13.53 -28.96 6.42
N PRO A 149 -12.84 -29.69 7.32
CA PRO A 149 -13.36 -29.97 8.63
C PRO A 149 -13.84 -28.65 9.25
N GLU A 150 -15.08 -28.64 9.75
CA GLU A 150 -15.64 -27.44 10.36
C GLU A 150 -14.62 -26.90 11.35
N LYS A 151 -14.23 -25.63 11.16
CA LYS A 151 -13.32 -24.97 12.09
C LYS A 151 -13.98 -25.11 13.45
N VAL A 152 -13.40 -25.93 14.34
CA VAL A 152 -13.87 -26.07 15.71
C VAL A 152 -14.05 -24.65 16.22
N LYS A 153 -15.31 -24.24 16.44
CA LYS A 153 -15.61 -22.90 16.93
C LYS A 153 -14.79 -22.76 18.19
N LYS A 154 -13.75 -21.92 18.17
CA LYS A 154 -13.05 -21.56 19.40
C LYS A 154 -14.14 -20.96 20.29
N ILE A 155 -14.55 -21.69 21.31
CA ILE A 155 -15.54 -21.25 22.28
C ILE A 155 -14.88 -20.08 23.01
N THR A 156 -15.12 -18.87 22.51
CA THR A 156 -14.58 -17.62 23.03
C THR A 156 -15.09 -17.38 24.44
N GLY A 157 -16.32 -17.83 24.74
CA GLY A 157 -16.93 -17.82 26.08
C GLY A 157 -16.13 -18.65 27.08
N ALA A 158 -15.82 -19.92 26.79
CA ALA A 158 -15.09 -20.78 27.73
C ALA A 158 -13.70 -20.21 28.09
N LYS A 159 -12.99 -19.59 27.14
CA LYS A 159 -11.70 -18.94 27.47
C LYS A 159 -11.87 -17.70 28.34
N GLN A 160 -12.93 -16.92 28.13
CA GLN A 160 -13.25 -15.75 28.97
C GLN A 160 -13.72 -16.17 30.36
N GLU A 161 -14.55 -17.21 30.47
CA GLU A 161 -15.00 -17.79 31.74
C GLU A 161 -13.83 -18.40 32.53
N ILE A 162 -12.93 -19.14 31.87
CA ILE A 162 -11.72 -19.68 32.51
C ILE A 162 -10.81 -18.54 32.98
N ALA A 163 -10.67 -17.46 32.20
CA ALA A 163 -9.87 -16.30 32.61
C ALA A 163 -10.49 -15.56 33.80
N LEU A 164 -11.82 -15.39 33.81
CA LEU A 164 -12.56 -14.76 34.91
C LEU A 164 -12.52 -15.62 36.18
N SER A 165 -12.70 -16.94 36.06
CA SER A 165 -12.58 -17.89 37.18
C SER A 165 -11.17 -17.85 37.79
N LYS A 166 -10.11 -17.86 36.96
CA LYS A 166 -8.74 -17.71 37.45
C LYS A 166 -8.50 -16.38 38.15
N PHE A 167 -9.05 -15.29 37.61
CA PHE A 167 -8.94 -13.98 38.23
C PHE A 167 -9.62 -13.92 39.60
N ASN A 168 -10.82 -14.49 39.72
CA ASN A 168 -11.54 -14.57 41.00
C ASN A 168 -10.80 -15.42 42.03
N SER A 169 -10.22 -16.56 41.62
CA SER A 169 -9.41 -17.38 42.54
C SER A 169 -8.17 -16.65 43.06
N LEU A 170 -7.58 -15.75 42.28
CA LEU A 170 -6.44 -14.94 42.73
C LEU A 170 -6.86 -13.86 43.74
N LEU A 171 -8.05 -13.29 43.57
CA LEU A 171 -8.61 -12.32 44.53
C LEU A 171 -8.94 -13.00 45.87
N GLU A 172 -9.52 -14.20 45.83
CA GLU A 172 -9.80 -14.99 47.05
C GLU A 172 -8.51 -15.33 47.81
N ILE A 173 -7.43 -15.66 47.09
CA ILE A 173 -6.12 -15.91 47.71
C ILE A 173 -5.55 -14.63 48.33
N ASP A 174 -5.67 -13.48 47.66
CA ASP A 174 -5.18 -12.19 48.19
C ASP A 174 -5.96 -11.74 49.43
N GLU A 175 -7.27 -12.00 49.48
CA GLU A 175 -8.10 -11.75 50.67
C GLU A 175 -7.73 -12.65 51.86
N LEU A 176 -7.38 -13.92 51.60
CA LEU A 176 -6.94 -14.85 52.64
C LEU A 176 -5.53 -14.55 53.18
N MET A 177 -4.73 -13.77 52.43
CA MET A 177 -3.38 -13.38 52.78
C MET A 177 -3.30 -12.00 53.50
N ARG A 178 -4.46 -11.36 53.72
CA ARG A 178 -4.62 -10.16 54.58
C ARG A 178 -5.12 -10.52 55.96
#